data_AF-A0A9D5FZF9-F1
#
_entry.id   AF-A0A9D5FZF9-F1
#
_cell.length_a   1.000
_cell.length_b   1.000
_cell.length_c   1.000
_cell.angle_alpha   90.00
_cell.angle_beta   90.00
_cell.angle_gamma   90.00
#
_symmetry.space_group_name_H-M   'P 1'
#
loop_
_entity.id
_entity.type
_entity.pdbx_description
1 polymer ?
#
loop_
_entity_poly.entity_id
_entity_poly.type
_entity_poly.pdbx_seq_one_letter_code
_entity_poly.pdbx_strand_id
1 'polypeptide(L)'
;MLTGSADATTGQALILPLVKDPFGVFVFSQSGKTYTLVLQPQDIPGETIVIKETTSPASVAAKPGEIERAASYQQAIKKMIQALAGEGLPEGLEEKKTWEEIRLWKGSRFALEHVLTGHSLVGEQYRLFNVSDAPVRVAEQEFYKKGVLAVSVRDLTVEPGRSTQVFVVKRNEGVR
;
A
#
# COMPACT_ATOMS: atom_id res chain seq x y z
N MET A 1 -8.91 16.45 16.57
CA MET A 1 -7.87 16.90 15.61
C MET A 1 -6.51 16.53 16.22
N LEU A 2 -5.59 15.96 15.45
CA LEU A 2 -4.22 15.64 15.90
C LEU A 2 -3.27 16.58 15.16
N THR A 3 -2.17 16.98 15.79
CA THR A 3 -1.08 17.69 15.12
C THR A 3 0.20 16.89 15.29
N GLY A 4 1.10 16.93 14.30
CA GLY A 4 2.36 16.23 14.39
C GLY A 4 3.44 16.80 13.50
N SER A 5 4.67 16.42 13.80
CA SER A 5 5.86 16.72 13.02
C SER A 5 6.74 15.47 12.96
N ALA A 6 7.56 15.36 11.92
CA ALA A 6 8.51 14.27 11.78
C ALA A 6 9.88 14.82 11.38
N ASP A 7 10.93 14.25 11.95
CA ASP A 7 12.31 14.53 11.61
C ASP A 7 12.85 13.38 10.74
N ALA A 8 13.16 13.69 9.49
CA ALA A 8 13.65 12.72 8.51
C ALA A 8 15.08 12.22 8.79
N THR A 9 15.86 12.96 9.59
CA THR A 9 17.25 12.62 9.95
C THR A 9 17.27 11.66 11.13
N THR A 10 16.45 11.92 12.14
CA THR A 10 16.42 11.11 13.37
C THR A 10 15.36 10.00 13.34
N GLY A 11 14.42 10.05 12.41
CA GLY A 11 13.29 9.11 12.31
C GLY A 11 12.24 9.32 13.40
N GLN A 12 12.30 10.43 14.13
CA GLN A 12 11.38 10.73 15.22
C GLN A 12 10.10 11.38 14.69
N ALA A 13 8.95 10.96 15.23
CA ALA A 13 7.67 11.59 14.98
C ALA A 13 7.07 12.10 16.30
N LEU A 14 6.74 13.39 16.35
CA LEU A 14 6.02 14.02 17.44
C LEU A 14 4.53 14.01 17.10
N ILE A 15 3.73 13.49 18.03
CA ILE A 15 2.27 13.47 17.92
C ILE A 15 1.72 14.20 19.13
N LEU A 16 0.96 15.28 18.89
CA LEU A 16 0.28 16.03 19.92
C LEU A 16 -1.23 15.73 19.86
N PRO A 17 -1.76 14.94 20.81
CA PRO A 17 -3.20 14.70 20.92
C PRO A 17 -3.93 15.94 21.42
N LEU A 18 -4.94 16.40 20.65
CA LEU A 18 -5.84 17.48 21.08
C LEU A 18 -7.16 16.94 21.69
N VAL A 19 -7.23 15.63 21.92
CA VAL A 19 -8.38 14.92 22.52
C VAL A 19 -7.86 14.00 23.61
N LYS A 20 -8.73 13.62 24.57
CA LYS A 20 -8.37 12.71 25.68
C LYS A 20 -8.70 11.25 25.39
N ASP A 21 -9.52 10.99 24.38
CA ASP A 21 -9.94 9.65 23.99
C ASP A 21 -8.79 8.87 23.32
N PRO A 22 -8.79 7.52 23.41
CA PRO A 22 -7.86 6.70 22.66
C PRO A 22 -7.94 6.93 21.16
N PHE A 23 -6.79 6.90 20.48
CA PHE A 23 -6.69 7.10 19.03
C PHE A 23 -5.71 6.12 18.40
N GLY A 24 -5.95 5.77 17.12
CA GLY A 24 -5.12 4.86 16.36
C GLY A 24 -3.99 5.58 15.61
N VAL A 25 -2.82 4.95 15.55
CA VAL A 25 -1.67 5.35 14.73
C VAL A 25 -1.23 4.15 13.89
N PHE A 26 -1.01 4.36 12.60
CA PHE A 26 -0.45 3.36 11.70
C PHE A 26 1.00 3.73 11.39
N VAL A 27 1.93 2.82 11.70
CA VAL A 27 3.35 2.97 11.40
C VAL A 27 3.71 2.00 10.27
N PHE A 28 4.22 2.55 9.17
CA PHE A 28 4.70 1.79 8.02
C PHE A 28 6.22 1.74 8.05
N SER A 29 6.80 0.55 8.01
CA SER A 29 8.26 0.40 7.97
C SER A 29 8.78 0.25 6.55
N GLN A 30 10.09 0.46 6.39
CA GLN A 30 10.78 0.24 5.12
C GLN A 30 10.78 -1.23 4.69
N SER A 31 10.64 -2.18 5.63
CA SER A 31 10.47 -3.61 5.32
C SER A 31 9.04 -3.98 4.92
N GLY A 32 8.11 -3.02 5.01
CA GLY A 32 6.71 -3.19 4.63
C GLY A 32 5.76 -3.59 5.74
N LYS A 33 6.24 -3.84 6.96
CA LYS A 33 5.34 -4.19 8.05
C LYS A 33 4.51 -2.96 8.46
N THR A 34 3.21 -3.17 8.68
CA THR A 34 2.31 -2.16 9.23
C THR A 34 2.05 -2.48 10.69
N TYR A 35 2.36 -1.53 11.56
CA TYR A 35 2.11 -1.63 13.00
C TYR A 35 0.95 -0.72 13.37
N THR A 36 -0.09 -1.30 13.94
CA THR A 36 -1.23 -0.55 14.47
C THR A 36 -0.99 -0.30 15.95
N LEU A 37 -0.90 0.97 16.33
CA LEU A 37 -0.77 1.41 17.71
C LEU A 37 -2.08 2.04 18.13
N VAL A 38 -2.59 1.67 19.30
CA VAL A 38 -3.69 2.39 19.95
C VAL A 38 -3.07 3.16 21.10
N LEU A 39 -3.12 4.48 21.02
CA LEU A 39 -2.53 5.37 22.01
C LEU A 39 -3.64 6.01 22.84
N GLN A 40 -3.47 6.02 24.16
CA GLN A 40 -4.35 6.73 25.08
C GLN A 40 -3.56 7.86 25.74
N PRO A 41 -3.97 9.13 25.59
CA PRO A 41 -3.37 10.24 26.32
C PRO A 41 -3.47 10.01 27.83
N GLN A 42 -2.32 10.04 28.52
CA GLN A 42 -2.21 9.91 29.97
C GLN A 42 -1.21 10.96 30.50
N ASP A 43 -1.42 11.41 31.73
CA ASP A 43 -0.48 12.30 32.43
C ASP A 43 0.65 11.48 33.06
N ILE A 44 1.52 10.97 32.20
CA ILE A 44 2.67 10.12 32.55
C ILE A 44 3.94 10.64 31.86
N PRO A 45 5.14 10.32 32.38
CA PRO A 45 6.38 10.55 31.66
C PRO A 45 6.34 9.91 30.26
N GLY A 46 6.96 10.57 29.27
CA GLY A 46 6.98 10.07 27.89
C GLY A 46 7.61 8.68 27.78
N GLU A 47 6.98 7.80 27.00
CA GLU A 47 7.45 6.44 26.75
C GLU A 47 7.99 6.28 25.34
N THR A 48 9.06 5.48 25.20
CA THR A 48 9.65 5.15 23.90
C THR A 48 9.21 3.76 23.49
N ILE A 49 8.50 3.68 22.35
CA ILE A 49 8.13 2.40 21.73
C ILE A 49 9.15 2.09 20.63
N VAL A 50 9.93 1.02 20.82
CA VAL A 50 10.88 0.55 19.79
C VAL A 50 10.27 -0.63 19.04
N ILE A 51 9.99 -0.42 17.75
CA ILE A 51 9.54 -1.48 16.85
C ILE A 51 10.78 -2.21 16.32
N LYS A 52 10.99 -3.45 16.79
CA LYS A 52 12.07 -4.31 16.28
C LYS A 52 11.54 -5.19 15.17
N GLU A 53 12.15 -5.07 14.00
CA GLU A 53 11.81 -5.90 12.84
C GLU A 53 12.79 -7.05 12.72
N THR A 54 12.28 -8.27 12.70
CA THR A 54 13.02 -9.39 12.11
C THR A 54 12.91 -9.26 10.60
N THR A 55 14.03 -8.96 9.95
CA THR A 55 14.18 -9.04 8.50
C THR A 55 14.17 -10.51 8.13
N SER A 56 13.06 -10.99 7.57
CA SER A 56 13.15 -12.19 6.74
C SER A 56 13.91 -11.76 5.49
N PRO A 57 15.01 -12.45 5.12
CA PRO A 57 15.79 -12.06 3.96
C PRO A 57 14.90 -12.08 2.72
N ALA A 58 14.93 -10.99 1.96
CA ALA A 58 14.47 -10.97 0.59
C ALA A 58 15.38 -11.90 -0.22
N SER A 59 14.92 -13.11 -0.55
CA SER A 59 15.44 -14.00 -1.59
C SER A 59 14.81 -15.37 -1.42
N VAL A 60 14.01 -15.82 -2.40
CA VAL A 60 14.39 -16.84 -3.40
C VAL A 60 13.35 -16.73 -4.52
N ALA A 61 13.77 -16.49 -5.76
CA ALA A 61 12.93 -16.41 -6.96
C ALA A 61 11.58 -17.13 -6.83
N ALA A 62 10.48 -16.35 -6.91
CA ALA A 62 9.10 -16.85 -6.87
C ALA A 62 8.95 -18.14 -7.70
N LYS A 63 8.75 -19.27 -7.01
CA LYS A 63 8.50 -20.56 -7.62
C LYS A 63 7.12 -20.54 -8.30
N PRO A 64 6.89 -21.31 -9.38
CA PRO A 64 5.57 -21.38 -10.01
C PRO A 64 4.47 -21.72 -8.99
N GLY A 65 3.57 -20.77 -8.76
CA GLY A 65 2.57 -20.79 -7.70
C GLY A 65 1.16 -21.03 -8.23
N GLU A 66 0.16 -20.68 -7.42
CA GLU A 66 -1.24 -20.87 -7.77
C GLU A 66 -1.70 -19.95 -8.93
N ILE A 67 -1.06 -18.78 -9.08
CA ILE A 67 -1.33 -17.85 -10.18
C ILE A 67 -0.84 -18.43 -11.51
N GLU A 68 0.30 -19.10 -11.53
CA GLU A 68 0.89 -19.77 -12.69
C GLU A 68 0.11 -21.02 -13.10
N ARG A 69 -0.58 -21.66 -12.14
CA ARG A 69 -1.47 -22.81 -12.37
C ARG A 69 -2.88 -22.42 -12.82
N ALA A 70 -3.18 -21.13 -12.97
CA ALA A 70 -4.50 -20.70 -13.43
C ALA A 70 -4.79 -21.21 -14.85
N ALA A 71 -6.03 -21.67 -15.08
CA ALA A 71 -6.42 -22.24 -16.36
C ALA A 71 -6.44 -21.22 -17.51
N SER A 72 -6.42 -19.93 -17.21
CA SER A 72 -6.31 -18.85 -18.19
C SER A 72 -5.58 -17.62 -17.63
N TYR A 73 -5.02 -16.84 -18.54
CA TYR A 73 -4.32 -15.58 -18.21
C TYR A 73 -5.24 -14.55 -17.55
N GLN A 74 -6.51 -14.48 -17.95
CA GLN A 74 -7.50 -13.60 -17.33
C GLN A 74 -7.82 -14.02 -15.88
N GLN A 75 -7.88 -15.32 -15.59
CA GLN A 75 -8.05 -15.82 -14.23
C GLN A 75 -6.83 -15.53 -13.35
N ALA A 76 -5.61 -15.63 -13.91
CA ALA A 76 -4.38 -15.27 -13.20
C ALA A 76 -4.40 -13.80 -12.75
N ILE A 77 -4.78 -12.89 -13.65
CA ILE A 77 -4.92 -11.45 -13.35
C ILE A 77 -5.99 -11.22 -12.28
N LYS A 78 -7.16 -11.86 -12.40
CA LYS A 78 -8.24 -11.71 -11.41
C LYS A 78 -7.79 -12.17 -10.02
N LYS A 79 -7.15 -13.34 -9.92
CA LYS A 79 -6.60 -13.84 -8.66
C LYS A 79 -5.56 -12.88 -8.06
N MET A 80 -4.72 -12.27 -8.88
CA MET A 80 -3.76 -11.25 -8.43
C MET A 80 -4.47 -10.03 -7.82
N ILE A 81 -5.51 -9.51 -8.48
CA ILE A 81 -6.27 -8.37 -7.97
C ILE A 81 -6.98 -8.72 -6.65
N GLN A 82 -7.57 -9.92 -6.55
CA GLN A 82 -8.20 -10.39 -5.32
C GLN A 82 -7.20 -10.53 -4.17
N ALA A 83 -6.01 -11.06 -4.46
CA ALA A 83 -4.93 -11.16 -3.47
C ALA A 83 -4.48 -9.78 -2.97
N LEU A 84 -4.32 -8.81 -3.88
CA LEU A 84 -4.03 -7.41 -3.51
C LEU A 84 -5.16 -6.80 -2.67
N ALA A 85 -6.42 -7.11 -2.97
CA ALA A 85 -7.57 -6.64 -2.20
C ALA A 85 -7.67 -7.26 -0.79
N GLY A 86 -6.82 -8.24 -0.47
CA GLY A 86 -6.76 -8.89 0.85
C GLY A 86 -7.61 -10.16 0.96
N GLU A 87 -8.09 -10.74 -0.14
CA GLU A 87 -8.87 -12.00 -0.14
C GLU A 87 -8.01 -13.26 0.07
N GLY A 88 -6.82 -13.12 0.66
CA GLY A 88 -5.83 -14.18 0.91
C GLY A 88 -4.59 -14.04 0.03
N LEU A 89 -3.44 -14.57 0.49
CA LEU A 89 -2.18 -14.57 -0.25
C LEU A 89 -1.97 -15.95 -0.91
N PRO A 90 -2.08 -16.06 -2.25
CA PRO A 90 -1.81 -17.30 -2.96
C PRO A 90 -0.39 -17.81 -2.75
N GLU A 91 -0.22 -19.14 -2.76
CA GLU A 91 1.10 -19.76 -2.70
C GLU A 91 1.98 -19.32 -3.87
N GLY A 92 3.27 -19.08 -3.57
CA GLY A 92 4.28 -18.71 -4.56
C GLY A 92 4.35 -17.21 -4.88
N LEU A 93 3.59 -16.37 -4.17
CA LEU A 93 3.72 -14.92 -4.24
C LEU A 93 4.65 -14.38 -3.16
N GLU A 94 5.53 -13.48 -3.56
CA GLU A 94 6.31 -12.66 -2.65
C GLU A 94 5.54 -11.38 -2.35
N GLU A 95 5.24 -11.16 -1.07
CA GLU A 95 4.55 -9.97 -0.59
C GLU A 95 5.55 -8.91 -0.10
N LYS A 96 5.47 -7.72 -0.68
CA LYS A 96 6.19 -6.53 -0.22
C LYS A 96 5.20 -5.38 -0.01
N LYS A 97 4.94 -5.06 1.25
CA LYS A 97 4.23 -3.82 1.61
C LYS A 97 5.21 -2.65 1.62
N THR A 98 4.74 -1.44 1.36
CA THR A 98 5.59 -0.23 1.30
C THR A 98 4.73 1.02 1.45
N TRP A 99 5.36 2.19 1.52
CA TRP A 99 4.69 3.48 1.37
C TRP A 99 5.58 4.41 0.56
N GLU A 100 5.48 4.33 -0.77
CA GLU A 100 6.26 5.17 -1.67
C GLU A 100 5.34 6.20 -2.32
N GLU A 101 5.51 7.48 -1.94
CA GLU A 101 4.72 8.57 -2.53
C GLU A 101 5.19 8.90 -3.94
N ILE A 102 4.25 8.85 -4.88
CA ILE A 102 4.47 9.16 -6.29
C ILE A 102 3.63 10.38 -6.61
N ARG A 103 4.28 11.44 -7.09
CA ARG A 103 3.55 12.60 -7.60
C ARG A 103 2.90 12.21 -8.92
N LEU A 104 1.60 11.96 -8.86
CA LEU A 104 0.79 11.77 -10.05
C LEU A 104 0.20 13.11 -10.47
N TRP A 105 -0.71 13.70 -9.67
CA TRP A 105 -1.49 14.88 -10.06
C TRP A 105 -1.44 15.98 -8.99
N LYS A 106 -1.66 17.24 -9.39
CA LYS A 106 -1.92 18.32 -8.42
C LYS A 106 -3.23 18.04 -7.68
N GLY A 107 -3.26 18.28 -6.37
CA GLY A 107 -4.45 18.05 -5.55
C GLY A 107 -4.72 16.57 -5.23
N SER A 108 -3.77 15.68 -5.52
CA SER A 108 -3.84 14.27 -5.13
C SER A 108 -2.57 13.87 -4.39
N ARG A 109 -2.70 12.93 -3.45
CA ARG A 109 -1.55 12.22 -2.87
C ARG A 109 -1.69 10.76 -3.26
N PHE A 110 -0.70 10.23 -3.97
CA PHE A 110 -0.73 8.88 -4.50
C PHE A 110 0.46 8.11 -3.95
N ALA A 111 0.22 6.94 -3.37
CA ALA A 111 1.27 6.15 -2.74
C ALA A 111 1.15 4.67 -3.10
N LEU A 112 2.28 4.01 -3.38
CA LEU A 112 2.36 2.57 -3.49
C LEU A 112 2.29 1.96 -2.08
N GLU A 113 1.31 1.10 -1.83
CA GLU A 113 1.08 0.49 -0.52
C GLU A 113 1.58 -0.96 -0.45
N HIS A 114 1.49 -1.67 -1.57
CA HIS A 114 1.64 -3.12 -1.55
C HIS A 114 1.99 -3.65 -2.96
N VAL A 115 2.94 -4.57 -3.01
CA VAL A 115 3.41 -5.25 -4.21
C VAL A 115 3.37 -6.76 -3.97
N LEU A 116 2.75 -7.49 -4.90
CA LEU A 116 2.79 -8.95 -4.96
C LEU A 116 3.58 -9.36 -6.19
N THR A 117 4.68 -10.07 -5.99
CA THR A 117 5.53 -10.57 -7.07
C THR A 117 5.33 -12.07 -7.22
N GLY A 118 4.73 -12.48 -8.33
CA GLY A 118 4.68 -13.87 -8.77
C GLY A 118 5.74 -14.16 -9.83
N HIS A 119 5.73 -15.39 -10.36
CA HIS A 119 6.68 -15.77 -11.40
C HIS A 119 6.42 -15.02 -12.70
N SER A 120 5.14 -14.96 -13.14
CA SER A 120 4.77 -14.36 -14.43
C SER A 120 4.20 -12.94 -14.34
N LEU A 121 3.69 -12.56 -13.18
CA LEU A 121 2.96 -11.32 -12.95
C LEU A 121 3.49 -10.58 -11.72
N VAL A 122 3.40 -9.25 -11.76
CA VAL A 122 3.58 -8.38 -10.60
C VAL A 122 2.29 -7.59 -10.41
N GLY A 123 1.71 -7.67 -9.22
CA GLY A 123 0.60 -6.86 -8.77
C GLY A 123 1.07 -5.70 -7.91
N GLU A 124 0.53 -4.50 -8.14
CA GLU A 124 0.80 -3.30 -7.36
C GLU A 124 -0.53 -2.73 -6.88
N GLN A 125 -0.66 -2.44 -5.59
CA GLN A 125 -1.76 -1.71 -5.01
C GLN A 125 -1.26 -0.35 -4.56
N TYR A 126 -1.97 0.68 -4.99
CA TYR A 126 -1.78 2.05 -4.61
C TYR A 126 -2.97 2.60 -3.86
N ARG A 127 -2.75 3.68 -3.12
CA ARG A 127 -3.79 4.51 -2.55
C ARG A 127 -3.72 5.92 -3.11
N LEU A 128 -4.86 6.39 -3.59
CA LEU A 128 -5.06 7.75 -4.06
C LEU A 128 -5.92 8.50 -3.05
N PHE A 129 -5.39 9.56 -2.46
CA PHE A 129 -6.12 10.50 -1.62
C PHE A 129 -6.50 11.73 -2.43
N ASN A 130 -7.76 12.13 -2.35
CA ASN A 130 -8.19 13.44 -2.82
C ASN A 130 -7.85 14.47 -1.74
N VAL A 131 -6.86 15.33 -2.01
CA VAL A 131 -6.46 16.43 -1.13
C VAL A 131 -6.94 17.79 -1.65
N SER A 132 -7.78 17.79 -2.69
CA SER A 132 -8.45 18.99 -3.20
C SER A 132 -9.75 19.25 -2.45
N ASP A 133 -10.38 20.38 -2.77
CA ASP A 133 -11.66 20.85 -2.25
C ASP A 133 -12.87 20.43 -3.12
N ALA A 134 -12.65 19.69 -4.21
CA ALA A 134 -13.69 19.22 -5.12
C ALA A 134 -13.62 17.69 -5.36
N PRO A 135 -14.71 17.03 -5.75
CA PRO A 135 -14.68 15.61 -6.12
C PRO A 135 -13.73 15.36 -7.30
N VAL A 136 -12.90 14.33 -7.18
CA VAL A 136 -11.96 13.92 -8.23
C VAL A 136 -12.49 12.68 -8.92
N ARG A 137 -12.58 12.72 -10.26
CA ARG A 137 -12.87 11.53 -11.06
C ARG A 137 -11.59 10.81 -11.41
N VAL A 138 -11.52 9.54 -11.05
CA VAL A 138 -10.36 8.66 -11.27
C VAL A 138 -10.69 7.73 -12.41
N ALA A 139 -9.94 7.83 -13.51
CA ALA A 139 -10.06 6.94 -14.66
C ALA A 139 -8.93 5.91 -14.65
N GLU A 140 -9.26 4.64 -14.90
CA GLU A 140 -8.27 3.55 -14.94
C GLU A 140 -7.16 3.77 -15.99
N GLN A 141 -7.50 4.46 -17.08
CA GLN A 141 -6.59 4.82 -18.16
C GLN A 141 -5.41 5.69 -17.69
N GLU A 142 -5.58 6.46 -16.62
CA GLU A 142 -4.54 7.33 -16.06
C GLU A 142 -3.38 6.54 -15.44
N PHE A 143 -3.61 5.27 -15.10
CA PHE A 143 -2.60 4.38 -14.51
C PHE A 143 -2.00 3.42 -15.54
N TYR A 144 -2.44 3.50 -16.81
CA TYR A 144 -1.90 2.67 -17.87
C TYR A 144 -0.51 3.15 -18.28
N LYS A 145 0.44 2.21 -18.34
CA LYS A 145 1.76 2.40 -18.94
C LYS A 145 2.08 1.15 -19.77
N LYS A 146 3.04 1.29 -20.70
CA LYS A 146 3.53 0.13 -21.46
C LYS A 146 3.98 -0.97 -20.49
N GLY A 147 3.44 -2.19 -20.66
CA GLY A 147 3.70 -3.33 -19.77
C GLY A 147 2.61 -3.59 -18.72
N VAL A 148 1.68 -2.64 -18.50
CA VAL A 148 0.49 -2.85 -17.69
C VAL A 148 -0.51 -3.71 -18.45
N LEU A 149 -0.99 -4.76 -17.80
CA LEU A 149 -1.92 -5.75 -18.34
C LEU A 149 -3.35 -5.48 -17.90
N ALA A 150 -3.53 -4.97 -16.67
CA ALA A 150 -4.82 -4.60 -16.13
C ALA A 150 -4.67 -3.47 -15.11
N VAL A 151 -5.70 -2.64 -15.03
CA VAL A 151 -5.89 -1.64 -13.98
C VAL A 151 -7.30 -1.84 -13.44
N SER A 152 -7.47 -1.71 -12.13
CA SER A 152 -8.78 -1.64 -11.49
C SER A 152 -8.77 -0.56 -10.43
N VAL A 153 -9.80 0.29 -10.42
CA VAL A 153 -9.99 1.32 -9.40
C VAL A 153 -11.24 1.01 -8.60
N ARG A 154 -11.15 1.01 -7.28
CA ARG A 154 -12.29 0.63 -6.42
C ARG A 154 -13.45 1.62 -6.52
N ASP A 155 -13.15 2.90 -6.34
CA ASP A 155 -14.09 4.02 -6.46
C ASP A 155 -13.60 5.00 -7.52
N LEU A 156 -14.36 5.16 -8.61
CA LEU A 156 -14.03 6.05 -9.74
C LEU A 156 -14.30 7.54 -9.45
N THR A 157 -14.96 7.85 -8.34
CA THR A 157 -15.20 9.22 -7.88
C THR A 157 -14.80 9.27 -6.41
N VAL A 158 -13.87 10.17 -6.10
CA VAL A 158 -13.29 10.31 -4.77
C VAL A 158 -13.62 11.70 -4.24
N GLU A 159 -14.45 11.76 -3.22
CA GLU A 159 -14.83 13.00 -2.54
C GLU A 159 -13.62 13.66 -1.83
N PRO A 160 -13.65 14.98 -1.59
CA PRO A 160 -12.62 15.68 -0.82
C PRO A 160 -12.28 14.99 0.50
N GLY A 161 -10.99 14.79 0.78
CA GLY A 161 -10.50 14.12 1.98
C GLY A 161 -10.71 12.60 2.02
N ARG A 162 -11.31 12.00 0.98
CA ARG A 162 -11.44 10.53 0.84
C ARG A 162 -10.29 9.94 0.04
N SER A 163 -10.23 8.61 0.04
CA SER A 163 -9.24 7.84 -0.70
C SER A 163 -9.85 6.63 -1.39
N THR A 164 -9.27 6.24 -2.52
CA THR A 164 -9.59 5.01 -3.25
C THR A 164 -8.35 4.12 -3.38
N GLN A 165 -8.56 2.83 -3.62
CA GLN A 165 -7.50 1.88 -3.96
C GLN A 165 -7.44 1.69 -5.46
N VAL A 166 -6.21 1.61 -5.97
CA VAL A 166 -5.92 1.36 -7.37
C VAL A 166 -5.04 0.13 -7.46
N PHE A 167 -5.46 -0.86 -8.24
CA PHE A 167 -4.75 -2.11 -8.47
C PHE A 167 -4.22 -2.12 -9.89
N VAL A 168 -2.93 -2.41 -10.03
CA VAL A 168 -2.24 -2.49 -11.32
C VAL A 168 -1.58 -3.85 -11.42
N VAL A 169 -1.82 -4.58 -12.50
CA VAL A 169 -1.15 -5.85 -12.78
C VAL A 169 -0.29 -5.68 -14.02
N LYS A 170 0.99 -6.05 -13.92
CA LYS A 170 1.97 -5.98 -14.99
C LYS A 170 2.67 -7.32 -15.19
N ARG A 171 3.33 -7.49 -16.33
CA ARG A 171 4.16 -8.68 -16.58
C ARG A 171 5.42 -8.60 -15.70
N ASN A 172 5.84 -9.73 -15.15
CA ASN A 172 7.14 -9.82 -14.49
C ASN A 172 8.24 -9.92 -15.56
N GLU A 173 8.97 -8.81 -15.81
CA GLU A 173 10.04 -8.75 -16.80
C GLU A 173 11.33 -9.49 -16.37
N GLY A 174 11.36 -10.05 -15.15
CA GLY A 174 12.46 -10.88 -14.65
C GLY A 174 12.52 -12.31 -15.24
N VAL A 175 11.52 -12.70 -16.03
CA VAL A 175 11.49 -14.00 -16.74
C VAL A 175 11.78 -13.74 -18.22
N ARG A 176 13.06 -13.85 -18.59
CA ARG A 176 13.50 -14.05 -19.98
C ARG A 176 13.87 -15.50 -20.19
#